data_AF-A0A924Y6F5-F1
#
_entry.id   AF-A0A924Y6F5-F1
#
_cell.length_a   1.000
_cell.length_b   1.000
_cell.length_c   1.000
_cell.angle_alpha   90.00
_cell.angle_beta   90.00
_cell.angle_gamma   90.00
#
_symmetry.space_group_name_H-M   'P 1'
#
loop_
_entity.id
_entity.type
_entity.pdbx_description
1 polymer ?
#
loop_
_entity_poly.entity_id
_entity_poly.type
_entity_poly.pdbx_seq_one_letter_code
_entity_poly.pdbx_strand_id
1 'polypeptide(L)'
;MPQWTESFIQTHVTDSNTLHDGRALARAAKWSSLGHDDQAGWGLAQGSGKNPYRVCVAIDDAATKCSCPSRKFPCKHAVGLMFLLATELVAPSNAPPDWVVSWLASREAQRTAPIETKAPDTAAQAKRQAARDAKVQAGIEDLRLWLEDLVRQGLSDERVKAYDFWDKMAARMTDAQISPISKRLRRLGGLPFQKKDDWQSIIADEISRIYTLTEAYQRLDTLPEALAHDVRTALGFPLKQEDVIASFPAVSDVWHIVGQRYEVEDRLQMWRSWLYGVNTQSWAMVLEFAHSTQSFTSPLRHGTWFEGAVTYYPGAFQQRAVISGDRVSLKTITKPTGFNCESIDQILNAYADTLAQNPFLERIPVWMPQAWLNRRDLIDPQGKRLPMSSGVNGVWWQAVAGDDWRPVFGEWNGLEFTLVAVVSDDGWSGMEKDDYV
;
A
#
# COMPACT_ATOMS: atom_id res chain seq x y z
N MET A 1 0.99 -25.37 -14.49
CA MET A 1 0.10 -24.60 -15.39
C MET A 1 -0.29 -23.27 -14.73
N PRO A 2 -0.13 -22.13 -15.42
CA PRO A 2 -0.70 -20.88 -14.93
C PRO A 2 -2.22 -20.93 -15.02
N GLN A 3 -2.92 -20.75 -13.89
CA GLN A 3 -4.36 -20.48 -13.90
C GLN A 3 -4.62 -19.01 -14.29
N TRP A 4 -4.12 -18.58 -15.44
CA TRP A 4 -4.33 -17.20 -15.90
C TRP A 4 -5.69 -17.07 -16.56
N THR A 5 -6.50 -16.15 -16.04
CA THR A 5 -7.78 -15.77 -16.62
C THR A 5 -7.63 -14.50 -17.46
N GLU A 6 -8.64 -14.19 -18.28
CA GLU A 6 -8.68 -12.91 -18.98
C GLU A 6 -8.66 -11.71 -18.01
N SER A 7 -9.32 -11.84 -16.86
CA SER A 7 -9.27 -10.86 -15.77
C SER A 7 -7.83 -10.67 -15.24
N PHE A 8 -7.08 -11.76 -15.05
CA PHE A 8 -5.66 -11.67 -14.65
C PHE A 8 -4.83 -10.84 -15.64
N ILE A 9 -5.02 -11.03 -16.95
CA ILE A 9 -4.29 -10.30 -17.98
C ILE A 9 -4.67 -8.81 -17.96
N GLN A 10 -5.95 -8.48 -17.74
CA GLN A 10 -6.42 -7.10 -17.63
C GLN A 10 -5.79 -6.36 -16.44
N THR A 11 -5.64 -7.02 -15.29
CA THR A 11 -4.94 -6.44 -14.13
C THR A 11 -3.44 -6.19 -14.38
N HIS A 12 -2.81 -6.98 -15.26
CA HIS A 12 -1.38 -6.87 -15.58
C HIS A 12 -1.06 -5.89 -16.73
N VAL A 13 -2.06 -5.45 -17.51
CA VAL A 13 -1.88 -4.61 -18.69
C VAL A 13 -2.85 -3.43 -18.65
N THR A 14 -2.39 -2.30 -18.11
CA THR A 14 -3.22 -1.10 -17.90
C THR A 14 -3.46 -0.25 -19.15
N ASP A 15 -2.75 -0.49 -20.26
CA ASP A 15 -2.94 0.22 -21.53
C ASP A 15 -3.99 -0.49 -22.40
N SER A 16 -5.20 0.05 -22.47
CA SER A 16 -6.35 -0.56 -23.17
C SER A 16 -6.07 -0.84 -24.66
N ASN A 17 -5.26 0.01 -25.32
CA ASN A 17 -4.84 -0.19 -26.71
C ASN A 17 -3.90 -1.40 -26.85
N THR A 18 -2.95 -1.57 -25.95
CA THR A 18 -2.05 -2.72 -25.92
C THR A 18 -2.82 -4.02 -25.61
N LEU A 19 -3.83 -3.95 -24.74
CA LEU A 19 -4.70 -5.07 -24.45
C LEU A 19 -5.54 -5.48 -25.68
N HIS A 20 -6.15 -4.51 -26.36
CA HIS A 20 -6.89 -4.73 -27.60
C HIS A 20 -6.00 -5.35 -28.69
N ASP A 21 -4.85 -4.74 -28.96
CA ASP A 21 -3.87 -5.21 -29.94
C ASP A 21 -3.30 -6.59 -29.59
N GLY A 22 -3.09 -6.86 -28.30
CA GLY A 22 -2.62 -8.14 -27.80
C GLY A 22 -3.66 -9.25 -28.01
N ARG A 23 -4.93 -8.98 -27.71
CA ARG A 23 -6.03 -9.92 -27.97
C ARG A 23 -6.14 -10.26 -29.46
N ALA A 24 -5.89 -9.30 -30.36
CA ALA A 24 -5.85 -9.56 -31.80
C ALA A 24 -4.71 -10.51 -32.24
N LEU A 25 -3.63 -10.60 -31.46
CA LEU A 25 -2.48 -11.49 -31.69
C LEU A 25 -2.64 -12.87 -31.03
N ALA A 26 -3.68 -13.10 -30.23
CA ALA A 26 -3.96 -14.36 -29.55
C ALA A 26 -4.54 -15.43 -30.50
N ARG A 27 -3.84 -15.72 -31.60
CA ARG A 27 -4.24 -16.69 -32.63
C ARG A 27 -3.01 -17.46 -33.08
N ALA A 28 -3.01 -18.79 -32.99
CA ALA A 28 -1.86 -19.63 -33.33
C ALA A 28 -1.23 -19.30 -34.70
N ALA A 29 -2.04 -18.96 -35.71
CA ALA A 29 -1.57 -18.60 -37.06
C ALA A 29 -0.67 -17.34 -37.13
N LYS A 30 -0.60 -16.52 -36.08
CA LYS A 30 0.29 -15.36 -35.99
C LYS A 30 1.66 -15.70 -35.40
N TRP A 31 1.87 -16.96 -35.02
CA TRP A 31 3.06 -17.45 -34.34
C TRP A 31 3.66 -18.61 -35.11
N SER A 32 4.96 -18.53 -35.40
CA SER A 32 5.66 -19.62 -36.12
C SER A 32 6.17 -20.72 -35.19
N SER A 33 6.23 -20.43 -33.90
CA SER A 33 6.56 -21.39 -32.84
C SER A 33 5.89 -20.93 -31.55
N LEU A 34 5.37 -21.88 -30.79
CA LEU A 34 4.74 -21.71 -29.48
C LEU A 34 5.09 -22.91 -28.61
N GLY A 35 5.33 -22.66 -27.32
CA GLY A 35 5.54 -23.70 -26.33
C GLY A 35 5.48 -23.13 -24.92
N HIS A 36 5.27 -24.00 -23.94
CA HIS A 36 5.37 -23.63 -22.54
C HIS A 36 5.84 -24.81 -21.70
N ASP A 37 6.42 -24.52 -20.53
CA ASP A 37 6.65 -25.46 -19.45
C ASP A 37 6.08 -24.87 -18.14
N ASP A 38 6.52 -25.39 -16.98
CA ASP A 38 6.08 -24.90 -15.68
C ASP A 38 6.73 -23.56 -15.27
N GLN A 39 7.80 -23.13 -15.94
CA GLN A 39 8.55 -21.91 -15.61
C GLN A 39 8.24 -20.76 -16.56
N ALA A 40 8.07 -21.02 -17.85
CA ALA A 40 7.85 -20.01 -18.87
C ALA A 40 6.93 -20.47 -20.00
N GLY A 41 6.25 -19.51 -20.62
CA GLY A 41 5.68 -19.63 -21.95
C GLY A 41 6.51 -18.83 -22.95
N TRP A 42 6.62 -19.33 -24.19
CA TRP A 42 7.39 -18.68 -25.25
C TRP A 42 6.77 -18.82 -26.63
N GLY A 43 7.14 -17.90 -27.52
CA GLY A 43 6.74 -17.96 -28.91
C GLY A 43 7.50 -17.02 -29.83
N LEU A 44 7.36 -17.27 -31.13
CA LEU A 44 7.89 -16.46 -32.22
C LEU A 44 6.74 -15.73 -32.93
N ALA A 45 6.52 -14.47 -32.57
CA ALA A 45 5.46 -13.65 -33.15
C ALA A 45 5.90 -13.06 -34.49
N GLN A 46 5.12 -13.25 -35.55
CA GLN A 46 5.41 -12.65 -36.85
C GLN A 46 5.20 -11.13 -36.80
N GLY A 47 6.27 -10.37 -36.99
CA GLY A 47 6.26 -8.90 -37.00
C GLY A 47 6.37 -8.30 -38.40
N SER A 48 6.53 -6.98 -38.46
CA SER A 48 6.78 -6.21 -39.69
C SER A 48 8.20 -6.37 -40.25
N GLY A 49 9.09 -7.06 -39.54
CA GLY A 49 10.48 -7.31 -39.95
C GLY A 49 10.69 -8.70 -40.55
N LYS A 50 11.92 -8.95 -41.05
CA LYS A 50 12.33 -10.22 -41.67
C LYS A 50 12.39 -11.40 -40.67
N ASN A 51 12.68 -11.11 -39.40
CA ASN A 51 12.78 -12.12 -38.35
C ASN A 51 11.59 -11.99 -37.37
N PRO A 52 10.97 -13.10 -36.94
CA PRO A 52 9.91 -13.06 -35.94
C PRO A 52 10.46 -12.60 -34.59
N TYR A 53 9.62 -11.91 -33.82
CA TYR A 53 9.97 -11.45 -32.49
C TYR A 53 9.95 -12.62 -31.51
N ARG A 54 11.02 -12.75 -30.73
CA ARG A 54 11.10 -13.70 -29.61
C ARG A 54 10.32 -13.11 -28.44
N VAL A 55 9.34 -13.86 -27.94
CA VAL A 55 8.47 -13.45 -26.85
C VAL A 55 8.50 -14.53 -25.79
N CYS A 56 8.73 -14.15 -24.54
CA CYS A 56 8.62 -15.05 -23.39
C CYS A 56 7.92 -14.36 -22.23
N VAL A 57 7.24 -15.17 -21.43
CA VAL A 57 6.52 -14.78 -20.22
C VAL A 57 6.82 -15.80 -19.14
N ALA A 58 7.15 -15.35 -17.93
CA ALA A 58 7.36 -16.22 -16.78
C ALA A 58 6.01 -16.61 -16.16
N ILE A 59 5.85 -17.87 -15.76
CA ILE A 59 4.57 -18.45 -15.29
C ILE A 59 4.23 -18.01 -13.87
N ASP A 60 5.25 -17.75 -13.05
CA ASP A 60 5.14 -17.39 -11.63
C ASP A 60 4.70 -15.93 -11.41
N ASP A 61 5.30 -14.98 -12.13
CA ASP A 61 5.11 -13.54 -11.90
C ASP A 61 4.64 -12.76 -13.14
N ALA A 62 4.30 -13.47 -14.24
CA ALA A 62 3.85 -12.90 -15.51
C ALA A 62 4.80 -11.85 -16.13
N ALA A 63 6.06 -11.79 -15.70
CA ALA A 63 7.00 -10.86 -16.29
C ALA A 63 7.35 -11.27 -17.71
N THR A 64 7.57 -10.27 -18.57
CA THR A 64 7.65 -10.48 -20.02
C THR A 64 8.97 -9.99 -20.59
N LYS A 65 9.44 -10.66 -21.64
CA LYS A 65 10.52 -10.15 -22.50
C LYS A 65 10.17 -10.40 -23.95
N CYS A 66 10.23 -9.34 -24.74
CA CYS A 66 9.99 -9.38 -26.17
C CYS A 66 11.10 -8.66 -26.91
N SER A 67 11.56 -9.22 -28.05
CA SER A 67 12.58 -8.60 -28.90
C SER A 67 12.04 -7.54 -29.87
N CYS A 68 10.79 -7.08 -29.70
CA CYS A 68 10.21 -6.04 -30.55
C CYS A 68 10.66 -4.63 -30.13
N PRO A 69 10.65 -3.64 -31.03
CA PRO A 69 11.13 -2.27 -30.74
C PRO A 69 10.16 -1.44 -29.86
N SER A 70 9.08 -2.03 -29.36
CA SER A 70 8.12 -1.34 -28.50
C SER A 70 8.79 -0.87 -27.22
N ARG A 71 8.50 0.37 -26.81
CA ARG A 71 8.86 0.90 -25.48
C ARG A 71 7.76 0.67 -24.44
N LYS A 72 6.62 0.11 -24.84
CA LYS A 72 5.54 -0.32 -23.93
C LYS A 72 5.78 -1.76 -23.49
N PHE A 73 5.80 -1.97 -22.17
CA PHE A 73 6.02 -3.27 -21.53
C PHE A 73 4.93 -3.51 -20.48
N PRO A 74 4.22 -4.66 -20.52
CA PRO A 74 4.26 -5.68 -21.57
C PRO A 74 3.79 -5.13 -22.92
N CYS A 75 4.43 -5.54 -24.02
CA CYS A 75 4.04 -5.14 -25.37
C CYS A 75 2.90 -6.03 -25.89
N LYS A 76 2.21 -5.62 -26.97
CA LYS A 76 1.12 -6.41 -27.56
C LYS A 76 1.46 -7.88 -27.88
N HIS A 77 2.71 -8.18 -28.24
CA HIS A 77 3.13 -9.57 -28.48
C HIS A 77 3.16 -10.38 -27.18
N ALA A 78 3.70 -9.80 -26.10
CA ALA A 78 3.71 -10.45 -24.80
C ALA A 78 2.28 -10.68 -24.28
N VAL A 79 1.41 -9.69 -24.42
CA VAL A 79 -0.01 -9.81 -24.06
C VAL A 79 -0.71 -10.88 -24.90
N GLY A 80 -0.44 -10.94 -26.21
CA GLY A 80 -0.97 -12.00 -27.09
C GLY A 80 -0.52 -13.40 -26.68
N LEU A 81 0.72 -13.56 -26.20
CA LEU A 81 1.21 -14.83 -25.66
C LEU A 81 0.52 -15.18 -24.33
N MET A 82 0.31 -14.21 -23.44
CA MET A 82 -0.46 -14.43 -22.20
C MET A 82 -1.88 -14.92 -22.48
N PHE A 83 -2.57 -14.34 -23.45
CA PHE A 83 -3.90 -14.79 -23.87
C PHE A 83 -3.90 -16.20 -24.47
N LEU A 84 -2.87 -16.58 -25.24
CA LEU A 84 -2.74 -17.94 -25.78
C LEU A 84 -2.51 -18.98 -24.67
N LEU A 85 -1.75 -18.63 -23.64
CA LEU A 85 -1.52 -19.48 -22.47
C LEU A 85 -2.80 -19.62 -21.62
N ALA A 86 -3.54 -18.52 -21.43
CA ALA A 86 -4.81 -18.51 -20.70
C ALA A 86 -5.95 -19.29 -21.38
N THR A 87 -5.87 -19.46 -22.71
CA THR A 87 -6.87 -20.19 -23.51
C THR A 87 -6.46 -21.63 -23.81
N GLU A 88 -5.35 -22.10 -23.23
CA GLU A 88 -4.78 -23.45 -23.43
C GLU A 88 -4.51 -23.80 -24.91
N LEU A 89 -4.29 -22.78 -25.76
CA LEU A 89 -4.00 -22.96 -27.19
C LEU A 89 -2.52 -23.21 -27.48
N VAL A 90 -1.68 -23.30 -26.44
CA VAL A 90 -0.25 -23.60 -26.54
C VAL A 90 0.00 -24.99 -26.01
N ALA A 91 0.63 -25.86 -26.82
CA ALA A 91 1.00 -27.18 -26.36
C ALA A 91 2.19 -27.13 -25.38
N PRO A 92 2.21 -27.99 -24.35
CA PRO A 92 3.36 -28.11 -23.46
C PRO A 92 4.57 -28.63 -24.23
N SER A 93 5.76 -28.12 -23.88
CA SER A 93 7.03 -28.51 -24.47
C SER A 93 8.12 -28.51 -23.39
N ASN A 94 8.79 -29.66 -23.20
CA ASN A 94 9.87 -29.80 -22.23
C ASN A 94 11.24 -29.33 -22.78
N ALA A 95 11.24 -28.60 -23.89
CA ALA A 95 12.44 -28.11 -24.56
C ALA A 95 12.36 -26.59 -24.77
N PRO A 96 12.57 -25.78 -23.72
CA PRO A 96 12.65 -24.33 -23.85
C PRO A 96 13.85 -23.95 -24.73
N PRO A 97 13.69 -23.03 -25.70
CA PRO A 97 14.81 -22.52 -26.49
C PRO A 97 15.89 -21.84 -25.63
N ASP A 98 17.15 -21.85 -26.08
CA ASP A 98 18.29 -21.27 -25.35
C ASP A 98 18.09 -19.81 -24.89
N TRP A 99 17.35 -19.02 -25.68
CA TRP A 99 17.06 -17.62 -25.34
C TRP A 99 16.03 -17.46 -24.22
N VAL A 100 15.20 -18.48 -23.97
CA VAL A 100 14.29 -18.56 -22.81
C VAL A 100 15.10 -18.99 -21.58
N VAL A 101 15.92 -20.05 -21.72
CA VAL A 101 16.78 -20.55 -20.63
C VAL A 101 17.73 -19.47 -20.13
N SER A 102 18.44 -18.79 -21.04
CA SER A 102 19.34 -17.68 -20.69
C SER A 102 18.61 -16.50 -20.06
N TRP A 103 17.36 -16.24 -20.47
CA TRP A 103 16.55 -15.20 -19.84
C TRP A 103 16.14 -15.58 -18.42
N LEU A 104 15.65 -16.80 -18.20
CA LEU A 104 15.30 -17.31 -16.87
C LEU A 104 16.53 -17.32 -15.94
N ALA A 105 17.68 -17.79 -16.42
CA ALA A 105 18.93 -17.75 -15.66
C ALA A 105 19.36 -16.31 -15.30
N SER A 106 19.20 -15.36 -16.22
CA SER A 106 19.48 -13.94 -15.95
C SER A 106 18.53 -13.34 -14.91
N ARG A 107 17.27 -13.78 -14.86
CA ARG A 107 16.31 -13.34 -13.84
C ARG A 107 16.68 -13.91 -12.48
N GLU A 108 17.04 -15.19 -12.41
CA GLU A 108 17.46 -15.83 -11.18
C GLU A 108 18.74 -15.20 -10.63
N ALA A 109 19.71 -14.92 -11.50
CA ALA A 109 20.92 -14.18 -11.12
C ALA A 109 20.63 -12.76 -10.62
N GLN A 110 19.63 -12.06 -11.18
CA GLN A 110 19.22 -10.74 -10.68
C GLN A 110 18.49 -10.80 -9.33
N ARG A 111 17.71 -11.86 -9.08
CA ARG A 111 17.04 -12.09 -7.80
C ARG A 111 18.02 -12.45 -6.68
N THR A 112 19.10 -13.15 -7.04
CA THR A 112 20.10 -13.67 -6.10
C THR A 112 21.38 -12.84 -6.03
N ALA A 113 21.56 -11.84 -6.92
CA ALA A 113 22.71 -10.97 -6.89
C ALA A 113 22.74 -10.16 -5.58
N PRO A 114 23.85 -10.22 -4.82
CA PRO A 114 24.08 -9.27 -3.74
C PRO A 114 24.10 -7.88 -4.36
N ILE A 115 23.29 -6.96 -3.82
CA ILE A 115 23.40 -5.55 -4.15
C ILE A 115 24.79 -5.12 -3.67
N GLU A 116 25.74 -4.92 -4.58
CA GLU A 116 27.02 -4.26 -4.26
C GLU A 116 26.71 -2.82 -3.83
N THR A 117 26.47 -2.65 -2.54
CA THR A 117 26.45 -1.36 -1.88
C THR A 117 27.89 -0.87 -1.84
N LYS A 118 28.22 0.10 -2.70
CA LYS A 118 29.42 0.92 -2.48
C LYS A 118 29.34 1.43 -1.05
N ALA A 119 30.35 1.09 -0.23
CA ALA A 119 30.44 1.54 1.14
C ALA A 119 30.14 3.05 1.19
N PRO A 120 29.10 3.49 1.92
CA PRO A 120 28.80 4.90 2.04
C PRO A 120 30.00 5.63 2.64
N ASP A 121 30.36 6.77 2.05
CA ASP A 121 31.27 7.71 2.71
C ASP A 121 30.59 8.19 3.99
N THR A 122 30.98 7.62 5.12
CA THR A 122 30.36 7.80 6.43
C THR A 122 30.40 9.26 6.88
N ALA A 123 31.45 10.00 6.51
CA ALA A 123 31.57 11.43 6.81
C ALA A 123 30.60 12.27 5.97
N ALA A 124 30.46 11.96 4.67
CA ALA A 124 29.49 12.64 3.82
C ALA A 124 28.03 12.35 4.25
N GLN A 125 27.75 11.13 4.70
CA GLN A 125 26.43 10.76 5.23
C GLN A 125 26.11 11.48 6.54
N ALA A 126 27.06 11.53 7.48
CA ALA A 126 26.90 12.27 8.73
C ALA A 126 26.67 13.77 8.48
N LYS A 127 27.41 14.38 7.55
CA LYS A 127 27.22 15.78 7.17
C LYS A 127 25.83 16.05 6.55
N ARG A 128 25.34 15.14 5.70
CA ARG A 128 24.00 15.25 5.11
C ARG A 128 22.92 15.11 6.18
N GLN A 129 23.10 14.20 7.14
CA GLN A 129 22.17 14.01 8.25
C GLN A 129 22.11 15.27 9.12
N ALA A 130 23.25 15.80 9.56
CA ALA A 130 23.30 17.04 10.34
C ALA A 130 22.68 18.24 9.59
N ALA A 131 22.90 18.35 8.28
CA ALA A 131 22.27 19.39 7.46
C ALA A 131 20.75 19.22 7.36
N ARG A 132 20.24 17.99 7.31
CA ARG A 132 18.80 17.71 7.37
C ARG A 132 18.24 18.06 8.75
N ASP A 133 18.91 17.64 9.83
CA ASP A 133 18.47 17.92 11.19
C ASP A 133 18.35 19.43 11.44
N ALA A 134 19.33 20.22 10.98
CA ALA A 134 19.25 21.68 11.07
C ALA A 134 18.07 22.29 10.30
N LYS A 135 17.75 21.76 9.10
CA LYS A 135 16.59 22.20 8.31
C LYS A 135 15.27 21.84 8.98
N VAL A 136 15.17 20.61 9.50
CA VAL A 136 13.98 20.14 10.20
C VAL A 136 13.77 20.97 11.47
N GLN A 137 14.83 21.20 12.25
CA GLN A 137 14.75 22.02 13.46
C GLN A 137 14.23 23.44 13.17
N ALA A 138 14.79 24.12 12.17
CA ALA A 138 14.33 25.45 11.78
C ALA A 138 12.86 25.43 11.29
N GLY A 139 12.48 24.40 10.52
CA GLY A 139 11.10 24.22 10.08
C GLY A 139 10.12 23.99 11.24
N ILE A 140 10.52 23.20 12.24
CA ILE A 140 9.71 22.92 13.43
C ILE A 140 9.52 24.19 14.26
N GLU A 141 10.54 25.04 14.40
CA GLU A 141 10.44 26.32 15.10
C GLU A 141 9.49 27.29 14.38
N ASP A 142 9.64 27.45 13.06
CA ASP A 142 8.73 28.25 12.22
C ASP A 142 7.28 27.75 12.32
N LEU A 143 7.09 26.44 12.23
CA LEU A 143 5.77 25.81 12.31
C LEU A 143 5.12 26.02 13.66
N ARG A 144 5.87 25.87 14.76
CA ARG A 144 5.33 26.04 16.10
C ARG A 144 4.85 27.46 16.33
N LEU A 145 5.66 28.46 15.98
CA LEU A 145 5.26 29.87 16.08
C LEU A 145 4.01 30.17 15.25
N TRP A 146 3.92 29.60 14.05
CA TRP A 146 2.75 29.76 13.19
C TRP A 146 1.50 29.09 13.76
N LEU A 147 1.61 27.91 14.35
CA LEU A 147 0.49 27.22 15.01
C LEU A 147 0.00 28.00 16.25
N GLU A 148 0.92 28.54 17.06
CA GLU A 148 0.58 29.38 18.21
C GLU A 148 -0.15 30.65 17.78
N ASP A 149 0.29 31.29 16.70
CA ASP A 149 -0.35 32.49 16.14
C ASP A 149 -1.74 32.16 15.56
N LEU A 150 -1.87 31.04 14.85
CA LEU A 150 -3.15 30.54 14.34
C LEU A 150 -4.17 30.32 15.46
N VAL A 151 -3.77 29.66 16.55
CA VAL A 151 -4.66 29.43 17.70
C VAL A 151 -4.99 30.74 18.43
N ARG A 152 -4.03 31.65 18.57
CA ARG A 152 -4.24 32.97 19.22
C ARG A 152 -5.22 33.84 18.46
N GLN A 153 -5.19 33.80 17.13
CA GLN A 153 -6.09 34.55 16.25
C GLN A 153 -7.47 33.89 16.14
N GLY A 154 -7.54 32.57 16.30
CA GLY A 154 -8.75 31.78 16.29
C GLY A 154 -9.10 31.21 14.92
N LEU A 155 -9.69 30.02 14.90
CA LEU A 155 -9.98 29.28 13.66
C LEU A 155 -11.12 29.87 12.82
N SER A 156 -11.86 30.84 13.37
CA SER A 156 -12.91 31.57 12.65
C SER A 156 -12.39 32.72 11.79
N ASP A 157 -11.08 33.02 11.86
CA ASP A 157 -10.44 34.06 11.06
C ASP A 157 -10.59 33.78 9.56
N GLU A 158 -10.85 34.83 8.77
CA GLU A 158 -11.05 34.71 7.32
C GLU A 158 -9.84 34.14 6.59
N ARG A 159 -8.62 34.37 7.10
CA ARG A 159 -7.38 33.81 6.53
C ARG A 159 -7.33 32.29 6.60
N VAL A 160 -7.99 31.68 7.60
CA VAL A 160 -8.09 30.21 7.71
C VAL A 160 -8.85 29.63 6.53
N LYS A 161 -9.76 30.41 5.94
CA LYS A 161 -10.50 30.06 4.72
C LYS A 161 -9.70 30.37 3.45
N ALA A 162 -8.51 30.95 3.52
CA ALA A 162 -7.67 31.19 2.35
C ALA A 162 -6.71 30.01 2.13
N TYR A 163 -6.78 29.36 0.96
CA TYR A 163 -5.88 28.25 0.62
C TYR A 163 -4.40 28.65 0.72
N ASP A 164 -4.05 29.83 0.22
CA ASP A 164 -2.68 30.37 0.22
C ASP A 164 -2.07 30.52 1.62
N PHE A 165 -2.90 30.71 2.66
CA PHE A 165 -2.43 30.79 4.05
C PHE A 165 -1.78 29.46 4.47
N TRP A 166 -2.45 28.34 4.15
CA TRP A 166 -1.97 27.00 4.43
C TRP A 166 -0.83 26.59 3.50
N ASP A 167 -0.94 26.88 2.19
CA ASP A 167 0.07 26.47 1.22
C ASP A 167 1.43 27.14 1.44
N LYS A 168 1.46 28.41 1.88
CA LYS A 168 2.72 29.10 2.25
C LYS A 168 3.48 28.38 3.37
N MET A 169 2.78 27.95 4.41
CA MET A 169 3.42 27.18 5.49
C MET A 169 3.75 25.76 5.02
N ALA A 170 2.89 25.12 4.22
CA ALA A 170 3.18 23.83 3.63
C ALA A 170 4.44 23.84 2.74
N ALA A 171 4.65 24.89 1.95
CA ALA A 171 5.87 25.09 1.15
C ALA A 171 7.12 25.18 2.03
N ARG A 172 7.06 25.94 3.13
CA ARG A 172 8.15 25.99 4.13
C ARG A 172 8.45 24.62 4.71
N MET A 173 7.44 23.80 5.00
CA MET A 173 7.65 22.43 5.48
C MET A 173 8.31 21.54 4.42
N THR A 174 8.00 21.74 3.14
CA THR A 174 8.73 21.07 2.05
C THR A 174 10.20 21.48 2.02
N ASP A 175 10.49 22.77 2.14
CA ASP A 175 11.87 23.30 2.14
C ASP A 175 12.68 22.82 3.36
N ALA A 176 12.00 22.68 4.51
CA ALA A 176 12.52 22.07 5.74
C ALA A 176 12.66 20.54 5.67
N GLN A 177 12.25 19.91 4.56
CA GLN A 177 12.24 18.46 4.33
C GLN A 177 11.26 17.65 5.21
N ILE A 178 10.18 18.28 5.67
CA ILE A 178 9.10 17.71 6.48
C ILE A 178 7.85 17.52 5.58
N SER A 179 7.99 16.70 4.54
CA SER A 179 6.92 16.47 3.55
C SER A 179 5.59 15.97 4.15
N PRO A 180 5.55 15.07 5.16
CA PRO A 180 4.28 14.64 5.75
C PRO A 180 3.44 15.79 6.31
N ILE A 181 4.06 16.71 7.04
CA ILE A 181 3.36 17.89 7.58
C ILE A 181 2.92 18.84 6.47
N SER A 182 3.74 19.03 5.44
CA SER A 182 3.36 19.82 4.26
C SER A 182 2.04 19.33 3.63
N LYS A 183 1.91 18.01 3.46
CA LYS A 183 0.71 17.38 2.91
C LYS A 183 -0.51 17.56 3.83
N ARG A 184 -0.33 17.36 5.14
CA ARG A 184 -1.38 17.57 6.16
C ARG A 184 -1.89 19.01 6.13
N LEU A 185 -1.01 20.00 6.07
CA LEU A 185 -1.37 21.42 5.99
C LEU A 185 -2.17 21.76 4.72
N ARG A 186 -1.75 21.25 3.54
CA ARG A 186 -2.52 21.43 2.30
C ARG A 186 -3.91 20.82 2.37
N ARG A 187 -4.04 19.64 3.00
CA ARG A 187 -5.35 19.00 3.25
C ARG A 187 -6.22 19.87 4.14
N LEU A 188 -5.68 20.45 5.22
CA LEU A 188 -6.41 21.35 6.10
C LEU A 188 -6.91 22.60 5.38
N GLY A 189 -6.11 23.19 4.49
CA GLY A 189 -6.54 24.33 3.69
C GLY A 189 -7.70 24.04 2.74
N GLY A 190 -7.97 22.77 2.44
CA GLY A 190 -9.14 22.35 1.66
C GLY A 190 -10.43 22.18 2.46
N LEU A 191 -10.34 21.99 3.79
CA LEU A 191 -11.51 21.65 4.63
C LEU A 191 -12.61 22.71 4.65
N PRO A 192 -12.33 24.03 4.75
CA PRO A 192 -13.39 25.05 4.78
C PRO A 192 -14.24 25.11 3.51
N PHE A 193 -13.78 24.50 2.42
CA PHE A 193 -14.48 24.45 1.13
C PHE A 193 -15.28 23.16 0.93
N GLN A 194 -15.18 22.21 1.88
CA GLN A 194 -15.97 20.99 1.87
C GLN A 194 -17.38 21.26 2.45
N LYS A 195 -18.37 20.48 2.02
CA LYS A 195 -19.76 20.56 2.53
C LYS A 195 -19.90 19.92 3.94
N LYS A 196 -18.95 20.18 4.83
CA LYS A 196 -18.92 19.70 6.21
C LYS A 196 -18.90 20.88 7.16
N ASP A 197 -19.91 20.98 8.03
CA ASP A 197 -20.07 22.12 8.94
C ASP A 197 -19.14 22.07 10.17
N ASP A 198 -18.44 20.95 10.39
CA ASP A 198 -17.56 20.68 11.54
C ASP A 198 -16.07 20.88 11.24
N TRP A 199 -15.73 21.55 10.13
CA TRP A 199 -14.35 21.71 9.68
C TRP A 199 -13.44 22.37 10.72
N GLN A 200 -13.95 23.29 11.56
CA GLN A 200 -13.15 23.93 12.61
C GLN A 200 -12.65 22.91 13.63
N SER A 201 -13.51 21.97 14.04
CA SER A 201 -13.15 20.92 14.99
C SER A 201 -12.12 19.97 14.40
N ILE A 202 -12.25 19.64 13.11
CA ILE A 202 -11.28 18.80 12.38
C ILE A 202 -9.93 19.53 12.27
N ILE A 203 -9.93 20.83 11.95
CA ILE A 203 -8.70 21.64 11.94
C ILE A 203 -8.08 21.67 13.33
N ALA A 204 -8.87 21.93 14.39
CA ALA A 204 -8.40 22.00 15.76
C ALA A 204 -7.72 20.71 16.23
N ASP A 205 -8.31 19.55 15.94
CA ASP A 205 -7.72 18.25 16.25
C ASP A 205 -6.37 18.06 15.51
N GLU A 206 -6.36 18.31 14.21
CA GLU A 206 -5.17 18.09 13.39
C GLU A 206 -4.02 19.03 13.77
N ILE A 207 -4.27 20.33 13.99
CA ILE A 207 -3.23 21.26 14.41
C ILE A 207 -2.69 20.92 15.81
N SER A 208 -3.54 20.38 16.69
CA SER A 208 -3.12 19.91 18.02
C SER A 208 -2.19 18.70 17.92
N ARG A 209 -2.48 17.75 17.01
CA ARG A 209 -1.60 16.62 16.72
C ARG A 209 -0.27 17.06 16.10
N ILE A 210 -0.30 18.04 15.19
CA ILE A 210 0.92 18.60 14.60
C ILE A 210 1.75 19.30 15.68
N TYR A 211 1.13 20.12 16.53
CA TYR A 211 1.82 20.79 17.64
C TYR A 211 2.41 19.79 18.65
N THR A 212 1.70 18.71 18.96
CA THR A 212 2.24 17.64 19.81
C THR A 212 3.49 17.01 19.21
N LEU A 213 3.52 16.85 17.88
CA LEU A 213 4.70 16.33 17.18
C LEU A 213 5.88 17.33 17.20
N THR A 214 5.63 18.63 17.08
CA THR A 214 6.70 19.64 17.20
C THR A 214 7.30 19.64 18.60
N GLU A 215 6.47 19.57 19.63
CA GLU A 215 6.89 19.51 21.04
C GLU A 215 7.68 18.24 21.36
N ALA A 216 7.27 17.10 20.79
CA ALA A 216 7.99 15.84 20.94
C ALA A 216 9.37 15.89 20.26
N TYR A 217 9.47 16.51 19.08
CA TYR A 217 10.75 16.67 18.39
C TYR A 217 11.73 17.57 19.16
N GLN A 218 11.26 18.63 19.80
CA GLN A 218 12.14 19.49 20.63
C GLN A 218 12.77 18.75 21.82
N ARG A 219 12.16 17.65 22.24
CA ARG A 219 12.58 16.84 23.39
C ARG A 219 13.02 15.44 22.96
N LEU A 220 13.36 15.26 21.68
CA LEU A 220 13.61 13.95 21.06
C LEU A 220 14.61 13.10 21.85
N ASP A 221 15.67 13.70 22.36
CA ASP A 221 16.74 13.02 23.11
C ASP A 221 16.31 12.55 24.51
N THR A 222 15.16 13.01 25.00
CA THR A 222 14.59 12.62 26.30
C THR A 222 13.50 11.55 26.17
N LEU A 223 13.05 11.26 24.95
CA LEU A 223 11.99 10.28 24.70
C LEU A 223 12.57 8.85 24.74
N PRO A 224 11.75 7.85 25.12
CA PRO A 224 12.09 6.45 24.89
C PRO A 224 12.45 6.23 23.41
N GLU A 225 13.46 5.40 23.14
CA GLU A 225 13.99 5.20 21.79
C GLU A 225 12.90 4.85 20.76
N ALA A 226 11.96 3.98 21.15
CA ALA A 226 10.82 3.58 20.34
C ALA A 226 9.94 4.78 19.94
N LEU A 227 9.62 5.67 20.89
CA LEU A 227 8.82 6.87 20.62
C LEU A 227 9.61 7.92 19.84
N ALA A 228 10.92 8.05 20.09
CA ALA A 228 11.80 8.90 19.29
C ALA A 228 11.85 8.43 17.83
N HIS A 229 11.72 7.12 17.58
CA HIS A 229 11.56 6.59 16.23
C HIS A 229 10.22 6.96 15.59
N ASP A 230 9.13 6.89 16.35
CA ASP A 230 7.80 7.30 15.88
C ASP A 230 7.77 8.78 15.48
N VAL A 231 8.38 9.66 16.28
CA VAL A 231 8.52 11.10 15.97
C VAL A 231 9.29 11.30 14.66
N ARG A 232 10.43 10.62 14.50
CA ARG A 232 11.23 10.68 13.26
C ARG A 232 10.42 10.19 12.05
N THR A 233 9.67 9.10 12.21
CA THR A 233 8.82 8.56 11.16
C THR A 233 7.70 9.54 10.78
N ALA A 234 7.02 10.13 11.75
CA ALA A 234 5.96 11.11 11.52
C ALA A 234 6.46 12.40 10.85
N LEU A 235 7.73 12.76 11.05
CA LEU A 235 8.40 13.86 10.36
C LEU A 235 9.00 13.48 9.00
N GLY A 236 8.91 12.21 8.61
CA GLY A 236 9.35 11.71 7.32
C GLY A 236 10.86 11.46 7.23
N PHE A 237 11.54 11.20 8.35
CA PHE A 237 12.90 10.67 8.30
C PHE A 237 12.89 9.26 7.68
N PRO A 238 13.76 8.99 6.69
CA PRO A 238 13.76 7.69 6.04
C PRO A 238 14.41 6.62 6.92
N LEU A 239 13.77 5.45 6.98
CA LEU A 239 14.38 4.20 7.43
C LEU A 239 14.17 3.17 6.32
N LYS A 240 15.27 2.62 5.78
CA LYS A 240 15.18 1.69 4.65
C LYS A 240 14.74 0.32 5.12
N GLN A 241 14.00 -0.38 4.26
CA GLN A 241 13.59 -1.78 4.52
C GLN A 241 14.79 -2.69 4.79
N GLU A 242 15.87 -2.55 4.04
CA GLU A 242 17.12 -3.30 4.23
C GLU A 242 17.70 -3.11 5.64
N ASP A 243 17.74 -1.86 6.11
CA ASP A 243 18.24 -1.53 7.45
C ASP A 243 17.33 -2.12 8.53
N VAL A 244 16.01 -2.14 8.30
CA VAL A 244 15.04 -2.77 9.22
C VAL A 244 15.29 -4.26 9.34
N ILE A 245 15.37 -4.96 8.20
CA ILE A 245 15.61 -6.41 8.14
C ILE A 245 16.95 -6.78 8.78
N ALA A 246 17.97 -5.95 8.60
CA ALA A 246 19.31 -6.19 9.15
C ALA A 246 19.41 -5.92 10.66
N SER A 247 18.61 -4.98 11.18
CA SER A 247 18.79 -4.44 12.55
C SER A 247 17.80 -5.00 13.58
N PHE A 248 16.64 -5.51 13.13
CA PHE A 248 15.56 -5.93 14.03
C PHE A 248 15.20 -7.41 13.85
N PRO A 249 14.71 -8.07 14.91
CA PRO A 249 14.38 -9.48 14.85
C PRO A 249 13.17 -9.73 13.94
N ALA A 250 13.29 -10.76 13.12
CA ALA A 250 12.19 -11.27 12.31
C ALA A 250 11.20 -12.09 13.17
N VAL A 251 9.91 -11.93 12.92
CA VAL A 251 8.80 -12.62 13.55
C VAL A 251 8.17 -13.58 12.55
N SER A 252 8.37 -14.87 12.76
CA SER A 252 7.75 -15.93 11.97
C SER A 252 6.33 -16.23 12.45
N ASP A 253 5.37 -16.28 11.53
CA ASP A 253 3.98 -16.61 11.85
C ASP A 253 3.25 -17.18 10.61
N VAL A 254 2.00 -17.58 10.82
CA VAL A 254 0.98 -17.73 9.79
C VAL A 254 0.26 -16.39 9.67
N TRP A 255 0.50 -15.68 8.58
CA TRP A 255 -0.02 -14.34 8.34
C TRP A 255 -1.27 -14.40 7.46
N HIS A 256 -2.42 -14.14 8.06
CA HIS A 256 -3.68 -13.93 7.34
C HIS A 256 -3.68 -12.53 6.72
N ILE A 257 -3.90 -12.43 5.42
CA ILE A 257 -4.08 -11.15 4.73
C ILE A 257 -5.55 -10.76 4.88
N VAL A 258 -5.82 -9.76 5.71
CA VAL A 258 -7.18 -9.41 6.14
C VAL A 258 -7.79 -8.34 5.25
N GLY A 259 -6.99 -7.40 4.77
CA GLY A 259 -7.49 -6.33 3.93
C GLY A 259 -6.38 -5.58 3.21
N GLN A 260 -6.76 -4.96 2.10
CA GLN A 260 -5.85 -4.20 1.29
C GLN A 260 -6.49 -2.92 0.79
N ARG A 261 -5.71 -1.86 0.82
CA ARG A 261 -6.12 -0.55 0.33
C ARG A 261 -5.12 -0.05 -0.68
N TYR A 262 -5.62 0.36 -1.83
CA TYR A 262 -4.84 1.04 -2.84
C TYR A 262 -5.00 2.55 -2.67
N GLU A 263 -3.88 3.26 -2.71
CA GLU A 263 -3.83 4.71 -2.62
C GLU A 263 -2.97 5.27 -3.74
N VAL A 264 -3.43 6.35 -4.36
CA VAL A 264 -2.63 7.15 -5.29
C VAL A 264 -2.29 8.46 -4.62
N GLU A 265 -0.99 8.75 -4.54
CA GLU A 265 -0.49 10.01 -4.04
C GLU A 265 0.43 10.64 -5.10
N ASP A 266 -0.06 11.68 -5.77
CA ASP A 266 0.55 12.30 -6.95
C ASP A 266 0.83 11.31 -8.09
N ARG A 267 2.06 10.79 -8.15
CA ARG A 267 2.54 9.81 -9.14
C ARG A 267 2.98 8.49 -8.49
N LEU A 268 2.83 8.38 -7.18
CA LEU A 268 3.17 7.22 -6.39
C LEU A 268 1.92 6.38 -6.17
N GLN A 269 2.00 5.11 -6.53
CA GLN A 269 0.96 4.12 -6.22
C GLN A 269 1.40 3.35 -4.98
N MET A 270 0.51 3.22 -4.00
CA MET A 270 0.76 2.52 -2.75
C MET A 270 -0.30 1.45 -2.55
N TRP A 271 0.13 0.22 -2.25
CA TRP A 271 -0.72 -0.75 -1.55
C TRP A 271 -0.36 -0.76 -0.09
N ARG A 272 -1.39 -0.69 0.74
CA ARG A 272 -1.32 -1.04 2.15
C ARG A 272 -2.03 -2.35 2.36
N SER A 273 -1.31 -3.34 2.88
CA SER A 273 -1.85 -4.65 3.20
C SER A 273 -1.78 -4.88 4.71
N TRP A 274 -2.91 -5.25 5.30
CA TRP A 274 -3.01 -5.63 6.70
C TRP A 274 -2.94 -7.15 6.83
N LEU A 275 -2.00 -7.58 7.66
CA LEU A 275 -1.75 -8.97 8.02
C LEU A 275 -2.10 -9.16 9.48
N TYR A 276 -2.62 -10.35 9.80
CA TYR A 276 -2.85 -10.77 11.17
C TYR A 276 -2.10 -12.07 11.43
N GLY A 277 -1.20 -12.05 12.41
CA GLY A 277 -0.43 -13.22 12.84
C GLY A 277 -1.27 -14.10 13.75
N VAL A 278 -1.55 -15.34 13.32
CA VAL A 278 -2.44 -16.25 14.04
C VAL A 278 -1.84 -16.70 15.37
N ASN A 279 -0.52 -16.97 15.40
CA ASN A 279 0.14 -17.46 16.60
C ASN A 279 0.53 -16.31 17.53
N THR A 280 0.99 -15.19 16.96
CA THR A 280 1.40 -14.01 17.74
C THR A 280 0.23 -13.12 18.18
N GLN A 281 -0.95 -13.30 17.58
CA GLN A 281 -2.13 -12.46 17.79
C GLN A 281 -1.84 -10.97 17.57
N SER A 282 -1.03 -10.66 16.56
CA SER A 282 -0.54 -9.31 16.30
C SER A 282 -0.85 -8.86 14.88
N TRP A 283 -1.04 -7.54 14.72
CA TRP A 283 -1.24 -6.91 13.42
C TRP A 283 0.08 -6.54 12.78
N ALA A 284 0.18 -6.65 11.47
CA ALA A 284 1.27 -6.10 10.66
C ALA A 284 0.73 -5.39 9.42
N MET A 285 1.29 -4.24 9.10
CA MET A 285 0.95 -3.39 7.97
C MET A 285 2.14 -3.32 7.04
N VAL A 286 1.97 -3.89 5.84
CA VAL A 286 2.99 -3.87 4.79
C VAL A 286 2.62 -2.81 3.76
N LEU A 287 3.58 -1.94 3.45
CA LEU A 287 3.44 -0.92 2.40
C LEU A 287 4.27 -1.32 1.19
N GLU A 288 3.62 -1.46 0.04
CA GLU A 288 4.25 -1.70 -1.25
C GLU A 288 4.07 -0.47 -2.13
N PHE A 289 5.17 0.01 -2.70
CA PHE A 289 5.19 1.19 -3.55
C PHE A 289 5.49 0.79 -4.98
N ALA A 290 4.73 1.32 -5.93
CA ALA A 290 5.07 1.26 -7.33
C ALA A 290 5.12 2.67 -7.91
N HIS A 291 6.19 2.95 -8.63
CA HIS A 291 6.20 4.03 -9.61
C HIS A 291 5.57 3.53 -10.90
N SER A 292 4.92 4.42 -11.65
CA SER A 292 4.03 4.18 -12.80
C SER A 292 4.46 3.15 -13.88
N THR A 293 5.68 2.61 -13.82
CA THR A 293 6.24 1.61 -14.74
C THR A 293 6.70 0.30 -14.06
N GLN A 294 6.60 0.17 -12.74
CA GLN A 294 6.96 -1.04 -11.99
C GLN A 294 5.71 -1.81 -11.54
N SER A 295 5.73 -3.13 -11.70
CA SER A 295 4.72 -4.03 -11.14
C SER A 295 5.03 -4.34 -9.67
N PHE A 296 3.99 -4.59 -8.88
CA PHE A 296 4.14 -5.08 -7.51
C PHE A 296 4.68 -6.51 -7.52
N THR A 297 5.57 -6.82 -6.57
CA THR A 297 6.38 -8.05 -6.55
C THR A 297 5.55 -9.31 -6.29
N SER A 298 4.40 -9.19 -5.61
CA SER A 298 3.35 -10.21 -5.56
C SER A 298 2.14 -9.59 -4.85
N PRO A 299 0.94 -9.52 -5.46
CA PRO A 299 -0.19 -8.98 -4.74
C PRO A 299 -0.53 -9.94 -3.61
N LEU A 300 -0.29 -9.49 -2.38
CA LEU A 300 -1.04 -9.99 -1.23
C LEU A 300 -2.53 -9.95 -1.65
N ARG A 301 -3.34 -10.94 -1.28
CA ARG A 301 -4.77 -10.93 -1.58
C ARG A 301 -5.51 -11.14 -0.28
N HIS A 302 -6.42 -10.23 0.04
CA HIS A 302 -7.29 -10.42 1.21
C HIS A 302 -8.03 -11.75 1.11
N GLY A 303 -8.31 -12.39 2.25
CA GLY A 303 -8.90 -13.73 2.26
C GLY A 303 -7.93 -14.85 1.91
N THR A 304 -6.62 -14.59 1.93
CA THR A 304 -5.58 -15.62 1.84
C THR A 304 -4.59 -15.54 2.99
N TRP A 305 -3.73 -16.55 3.16
CA TRP A 305 -2.68 -16.58 4.16
C TRP A 305 -1.36 -17.11 3.60
N PHE A 306 -0.24 -16.71 4.22
CA PHE A 306 1.08 -17.29 3.97
C PHE A 306 1.79 -17.63 5.28
N GLU A 307 2.66 -18.65 5.24
CA GLU A 307 3.66 -18.88 6.27
C GLU A 307 4.94 -18.12 5.89
N GLY A 308 5.48 -17.37 6.84
CA GLY A 308 6.70 -16.59 6.62
C GLY A 308 7.02 -15.66 7.77
N ALA A 309 8.07 -14.87 7.58
CA ALA A 309 8.52 -13.91 8.58
C ALA A 309 8.26 -12.46 8.16
N VAL A 310 7.99 -11.61 9.15
CA VAL A 310 7.97 -10.15 8.98
C VAL A 310 8.93 -9.51 9.98
N THR A 311 9.53 -8.39 9.62
CA THR A 311 10.33 -7.58 10.55
C THR A 311 9.62 -6.25 10.76
N TYR A 312 9.33 -5.93 12.01
CA TYR A 312 8.65 -4.70 12.37
C TYR A 312 9.61 -3.51 12.32
N TYR A 313 9.09 -2.38 11.88
CA TYR A 313 9.76 -1.11 12.10
C TYR A 313 9.76 -0.82 13.60
N PRO A 314 10.85 -0.25 14.15
CA PRO A 314 10.86 0.16 15.55
C PRO A 314 9.79 1.23 15.79
N GLY A 315 9.24 1.27 16.99
CA GLY A 315 8.14 2.17 17.35
C GLY A 315 7.53 1.76 18.69
N ALA A 316 6.93 2.71 19.39
CA ALA A 316 6.27 2.46 20.67
C ALA A 316 5.03 1.58 20.52
N PHE A 317 4.40 1.61 19.34
CA PHE A 317 3.36 0.68 18.93
C PHE A 317 3.67 0.16 17.53
N GLN A 318 4.16 -1.08 17.46
CA GLN A 318 4.63 -1.68 16.22
C GLN A 318 3.45 -2.19 15.39
N GLN A 319 3.12 -1.46 14.33
CA GLN A 319 2.18 -1.95 13.32
C GLN A 319 2.78 -2.03 11.92
N ARG A 320 3.79 -1.21 11.59
CA ARG A 320 4.41 -1.24 10.25
C ARG A 320 5.46 -2.33 10.19
N ALA A 321 5.45 -3.14 9.14
CA ALA A 321 6.39 -4.23 8.95
C ALA A 321 6.83 -4.37 7.48
N VAL A 322 7.90 -5.15 7.28
CA VAL A 322 8.36 -5.61 5.97
C VAL A 322 8.42 -7.14 5.97
N ILE A 323 7.94 -7.78 4.91
CA ILE A 323 8.03 -9.24 4.78
C ILE A 323 9.50 -9.60 4.54
N SER A 324 10.01 -10.50 5.39
CA SER A 324 11.42 -10.88 5.47
C SER A 324 11.55 -12.34 5.03
N GLY A 325 12.27 -12.58 3.92
CA GLY A 325 12.50 -13.94 3.39
C GLY A 325 11.40 -14.46 2.47
N ASP A 326 11.49 -15.75 2.13
CA ASP A 326 10.57 -16.45 1.24
C ASP A 326 9.21 -16.71 1.90
N ARG A 327 8.16 -16.76 1.07
CA ARG A 327 6.78 -17.06 1.49
C ARG A 327 6.39 -18.43 0.94
N VAL A 328 5.70 -19.23 1.74
CA VAL A 328 5.02 -20.44 1.24
C VAL A 328 3.68 -20.03 0.60
N SER A 329 3.29 -20.72 -0.48
CA SER A 329 2.14 -20.40 -1.34
C SER A 329 0.86 -20.01 -0.60
N LEU A 330 0.17 -18.98 -1.13
CA LEU A 330 -1.08 -18.46 -0.60
C LEU A 330 -2.18 -19.52 -0.60
N LYS A 331 -2.82 -19.74 0.55
CA LYS A 331 -4.03 -20.56 0.67
C LYS A 331 -5.20 -19.71 1.13
N THR A 332 -6.42 -20.07 0.73
CA THR A 332 -7.64 -19.34 1.09
C THR A 332 -7.96 -19.49 2.58
N ILE A 333 -8.38 -18.40 3.23
CA ILE A 333 -8.98 -18.43 4.56
C ILE A 333 -10.49 -18.19 4.47
N THR A 334 -11.25 -18.92 5.28
CA THR A 334 -12.69 -18.69 5.40
C THR A 334 -12.99 -17.49 6.30
N LYS A 335 -12.32 -17.38 7.47
CA LYS A 335 -12.41 -16.25 8.41
C LYS A 335 -11.11 -16.09 9.21
N PRO A 336 -10.68 -14.87 9.58
CA PRO A 336 -9.59 -14.70 10.54
C PRO A 336 -10.07 -15.12 11.92
N THR A 337 -9.17 -15.69 12.71
CA THR A 337 -9.40 -16.06 14.11
C THR A 337 -8.35 -15.34 14.96
N GLY A 338 -8.76 -14.77 16.11
CA GLY A 338 -7.83 -14.31 17.14
C GLY A 338 -7.99 -12.86 17.62
N PHE A 339 -8.46 -11.92 16.77
CA PHE A 339 -8.69 -10.53 17.18
C PHE A 339 -10.07 -10.06 16.75
N ASN A 340 -10.93 -9.72 17.71
CA ASN A 340 -12.31 -9.28 17.48
C ASN A 340 -12.61 -8.05 18.33
N CYS A 341 -13.06 -6.98 17.68
CA CYS A 341 -13.80 -5.91 18.35
C CYS A 341 -15.29 -6.23 18.23
N GLU A 342 -15.91 -6.70 19.31
CA GLU A 342 -17.33 -7.08 19.35
C GLU A 342 -18.27 -5.87 19.47
N SER A 343 -17.74 -4.71 19.84
CA SER A 343 -18.49 -3.46 19.96
C SER A 343 -17.66 -2.25 19.53
N ILE A 344 -18.34 -1.15 19.24
CA ILE A 344 -17.68 0.13 18.94
C ILE A 344 -16.89 0.66 20.14
N ASP A 345 -17.34 0.41 21.37
CA ASP A 345 -16.58 0.81 22.57
C ASP A 345 -15.21 0.11 22.62
N GLN A 346 -15.14 -1.17 22.23
CA GLN A 346 -13.86 -1.87 22.16
C GLN A 346 -12.94 -1.27 21.10
N ILE A 347 -13.49 -0.83 19.95
CA ILE A 347 -12.72 -0.11 18.92
C ILE A 347 -12.16 1.20 19.49
N LEU A 348 -13.01 1.99 20.16
CA LEU A 348 -12.62 3.29 20.71
C LEU A 348 -11.59 3.14 21.85
N ASN A 349 -11.76 2.17 22.74
CA ASN A 349 -10.80 1.88 23.80
C ASN A 349 -9.47 1.38 23.23
N ALA A 350 -9.50 0.45 22.27
CA ALA A 350 -8.28 -0.03 21.62
C ALA A 350 -7.52 1.12 20.93
N TYR A 351 -8.25 2.05 20.30
CA TYR A 351 -7.64 3.24 19.71
C TYR A 351 -7.04 4.16 20.77
N ALA A 352 -7.73 4.40 21.89
CA ALA A 352 -7.22 5.20 22.99
C ALA A 352 -5.95 4.58 23.62
N ASP A 353 -5.96 3.27 23.89
CA ASP A 353 -4.81 2.52 24.43
C ASP A 353 -3.62 2.54 23.47
N THR A 354 -3.90 2.53 22.16
CA THR A 354 -2.90 2.62 21.12
C THR A 354 -2.30 4.03 21.05
N LEU A 355 -3.12 5.08 21.13
CA LEU A 355 -2.65 6.48 21.19
C LEU A 355 -1.88 6.79 22.47
N ALA A 356 -2.19 6.13 23.58
CA ALA A 356 -1.44 6.26 24.82
C ALA A 356 0.01 5.75 24.69
N GLN A 357 0.25 4.78 23.80
CA GLN A 357 1.58 4.27 23.48
C GLN A 357 2.27 5.10 22.38
N ASN A 358 1.55 5.40 21.30
CA ASN A 358 2.04 6.21 20.19
C ASN A 358 0.98 7.25 19.76
N PRO A 359 1.12 8.52 20.21
CA PRO A 359 0.15 9.57 19.93
C PRO A 359 0.17 10.06 18.47
N PHE A 360 1.14 9.61 17.67
CA PHE A 360 1.30 10.01 16.27
C PHE A 360 0.67 9.03 15.28
N LEU A 361 0.02 7.97 15.78
CA LEU A 361 -0.66 7.01 14.92
C LEU A 361 -1.86 7.64 14.22
N GLU A 362 -1.89 7.44 12.90
CA GLU A 362 -2.99 7.93 12.07
C GLU A 362 -4.19 7.00 12.09
N ARG A 363 -3.97 5.70 12.31
CA ARG A 363 -5.01 4.67 12.21
C ARG A 363 -4.62 3.36 12.87
N ILE A 364 -5.63 2.58 13.21
CA ILE A 364 -5.51 1.19 13.66
C ILE A 364 -6.34 0.25 12.77
N PRO A 365 -5.94 -1.03 12.63
CA PRO A 365 -6.75 -2.04 12.01
C PRO A 365 -7.90 -2.44 12.94
N VAL A 366 -9.06 -2.71 12.37
CA VAL A 366 -10.25 -3.14 13.10
C VAL A 366 -10.89 -4.30 12.39
N TRP A 367 -11.01 -5.42 13.12
CA TRP A 367 -11.84 -6.54 12.72
C TRP A 367 -13.07 -6.58 13.62
N MET A 368 -14.26 -6.50 13.03
CA MET A 368 -15.54 -6.62 13.74
C MET A 368 -16.32 -7.80 13.17
N PRO A 369 -16.59 -8.85 13.97
CA PRO A 369 -17.24 -10.06 13.46
C PRO A 369 -18.73 -9.87 13.14
N GLN A 370 -19.36 -8.85 13.74
CA GLN A 370 -20.78 -8.56 13.61
C GLN A 370 -20.96 -7.05 13.45
N ALA A 371 -21.01 -6.58 12.21
CA ALA A 371 -21.29 -5.20 11.88
C ALA A 371 -22.47 -5.11 10.91
N TRP A 372 -23.34 -4.14 11.15
CA TRP A 372 -24.34 -3.74 10.18
C TRP A 372 -23.85 -2.50 9.43
N LEU A 373 -23.91 -2.53 8.11
CA LEU A 373 -23.42 -1.45 7.26
C LEU A 373 -24.58 -0.66 6.65
N ASN A 374 -24.52 0.65 6.74
CA ASN A 374 -25.33 1.54 5.93
C ASN A 374 -24.42 2.48 5.10
N ARG A 375 -25.01 3.36 4.28
CA ARG A 375 -24.25 4.27 3.40
C ARG A 375 -23.29 5.23 4.12
N ARG A 376 -23.47 5.43 5.42
CA ARG A 376 -22.81 6.46 6.23
C ARG A 376 -22.17 5.92 7.50
N ASP A 377 -22.67 4.83 8.05
CA ASP A 377 -22.27 4.35 9.36
C ASP A 377 -22.01 2.84 9.36
N LEU A 378 -21.01 2.45 10.14
CA LEU A 378 -20.86 1.11 10.69
C LEU A 378 -21.62 1.06 12.01
N ILE A 379 -22.47 0.06 12.19
CA ILE A 379 -23.34 -0.12 13.36
C ILE A 379 -22.96 -1.43 14.07
N ASP A 380 -22.79 -1.38 15.38
CA ASP A 380 -22.52 -2.57 16.20
C ASP A 380 -23.82 -3.24 16.72
N PRO A 381 -23.77 -4.46 17.29
CA PRO A 381 -24.95 -5.16 17.78
C PRO A 381 -25.69 -4.44 18.92
N GLN A 382 -25.07 -3.44 19.55
CA GLN A 382 -25.68 -2.59 20.57
C GLN A 382 -26.33 -1.33 19.98
N GLY A 383 -26.27 -1.14 18.66
CA GLY A 383 -26.86 -0.03 17.93
C GLY A 383 -26.02 1.26 17.95
N LYS A 384 -24.78 1.22 18.46
CA LYS A 384 -23.85 2.35 18.36
C LYS A 384 -23.35 2.50 16.93
N ARG A 385 -22.85 3.68 16.59
CA ARG A 385 -22.49 4.04 15.21
C ARG A 385 -21.12 4.67 15.14
N LEU A 386 -20.32 4.25 14.16
CA LEU A 386 -19.13 4.96 13.70
C LEU A 386 -19.35 5.50 12.30
N PRO A 387 -19.05 6.79 12.04
CA PRO A 387 -19.18 7.33 10.69
C PRO A 387 -18.16 6.65 9.76
N MET A 388 -18.58 6.30 8.56
CA MET A 388 -17.76 5.72 7.51
C MET A 388 -17.18 6.79 6.60
N SER A 389 -15.96 6.55 6.10
CA SER A 389 -15.29 7.48 5.19
C SER A 389 -16.07 7.68 3.88
N SER A 390 -16.25 8.93 3.47
CA SER A 390 -17.03 9.31 2.29
C SER A 390 -16.35 8.98 0.95
N GLY A 391 -15.05 8.63 0.97
CA GLY A 391 -14.29 8.23 -0.23
C GLY A 391 -14.58 6.79 -0.67
N VAL A 392 -15.44 6.10 0.06
CA VAL A 392 -15.77 4.71 -0.15
C VAL A 392 -17.19 4.65 -0.73
N ASN A 393 -17.42 3.94 -1.83
CA ASN A 393 -18.75 3.79 -2.42
C ASN A 393 -19.68 3.01 -1.47
N GLY A 394 -20.27 3.71 -0.49
CA GLY A 394 -21.10 3.10 0.55
C GLY A 394 -22.33 2.37 0.00
N VAL A 395 -22.74 2.67 -1.24
CA VAL A 395 -23.78 1.91 -1.95
C VAL A 395 -23.28 0.53 -2.35
N TRP A 396 -22.04 0.43 -2.84
CA TRP A 396 -21.42 -0.85 -3.19
C TRP A 396 -21.25 -1.73 -1.97
N TRP A 397 -20.73 -1.19 -0.86
CA TRP A 397 -20.58 -1.98 0.38
C TRP A 397 -21.90 -2.43 0.98
N GLN A 398 -22.94 -1.60 0.91
CA GLN A 398 -24.27 -2.02 1.33
C GLN A 398 -24.81 -3.16 0.43
N ALA A 399 -24.54 -3.11 -0.88
CA ALA A 399 -24.93 -4.18 -1.79
C ALA A 399 -24.16 -5.48 -1.52
N VAL A 400 -22.86 -5.40 -1.21
CA VAL A 400 -22.00 -6.55 -0.87
C VAL A 400 -22.38 -7.16 0.48
N ALA A 401 -22.63 -6.34 1.49
CA ALA A 401 -23.01 -6.82 2.82
C ALA A 401 -24.43 -7.42 2.84
N GLY A 402 -25.32 -6.89 2.00
CA GLY A 402 -26.73 -7.24 2.01
C GLY A 402 -27.44 -6.65 3.23
N ASP A 403 -28.57 -7.27 3.59
CA ASP A 403 -29.41 -6.90 4.73
C ASP A 403 -29.13 -7.81 5.94
N ASP A 404 -27.86 -7.99 6.28
CA ASP A 404 -27.42 -8.91 7.33
C ASP A 404 -26.22 -8.36 8.11
N TRP A 405 -26.00 -8.92 9.31
CA TRP A 405 -24.80 -8.65 10.10
C TRP A 405 -23.62 -9.40 9.51
N ARG A 406 -22.58 -8.67 9.12
CA ARG A 406 -21.41 -9.23 8.44
C ARG A 406 -20.12 -9.01 9.22
N PRO A 407 -19.15 -9.94 9.14
CA PRO A 407 -17.78 -9.66 9.53
C PRO A 407 -17.18 -8.63 8.59
N VAL A 408 -16.56 -7.61 9.17
CA VAL A 408 -15.94 -6.52 8.43
C VAL A 408 -14.54 -6.23 8.92
N PHE A 409 -13.71 -5.78 8.00
CA PHE A 409 -12.38 -5.25 8.26
C PHE A 409 -12.28 -3.81 7.77
N GLY A 410 -11.67 -2.95 8.57
CA GLY A 410 -11.40 -1.58 8.18
C GLY A 410 -10.34 -0.90 9.02
N GLU A 411 -10.13 0.39 8.73
CA GLU A 411 -9.19 1.25 9.42
C GLU A 411 -9.96 2.31 10.21
N TRP A 412 -9.69 2.42 11.51
CA TRP A 412 -10.22 3.51 12.34
C TRP A 412 -9.15 4.57 12.55
N ASN A 413 -9.42 5.82 12.17
CA ASN A 413 -8.48 6.94 12.26
C ASN A 413 -8.78 7.94 13.39
N GLY A 414 -9.76 7.62 14.25
CA GLY A 414 -10.24 8.52 15.31
C GLY A 414 -11.41 9.43 14.91
N LEU A 415 -11.68 9.58 13.61
CA LEU A 415 -12.77 10.39 13.08
C LEU A 415 -13.76 9.58 12.25
N GLU A 416 -13.25 8.74 11.35
CA GLU A 416 -14.04 7.93 10.43
C GLU A 416 -13.48 6.52 10.29
N PHE A 417 -14.38 5.57 10.05
CA PHE A 417 -14.09 4.18 9.75
C PHE A 417 -13.97 4.00 8.24
N THR A 418 -12.78 3.64 7.76
CA THR A 418 -12.58 3.28 6.36
C THR A 418 -12.79 1.79 6.21
N LEU A 419 -13.91 1.39 5.62
CA LEU A 419 -14.19 -0.01 5.32
C LEU A 419 -13.27 -0.51 4.20
N VAL A 420 -12.64 -1.66 4.43
CA VAL A 420 -11.62 -2.23 3.53
C VAL A 420 -12.05 -3.60 2.99
N ALA A 421 -12.67 -4.44 3.83
CA ALA A 421 -13.19 -5.74 3.40
C ALA A 421 -14.46 -6.13 4.16
N VAL A 422 -15.32 -6.93 3.51
CA VAL A 422 -16.53 -7.55 4.06
C VAL A 422 -16.48 -9.04 3.75
N VAL A 423 -16.87 -9.87 4.72
CA VAL A 423 -17.02 -11.31 4.49
C VAL A 423 -18.51 -11.63 4.33
N SER A 424 -18.89 -12.09 3.15
CA SER A 424 -20.23 -12.61 2.85
C SER A 424 -20.22 -14.14 2.76
N ASP A 425 -21.37 -14.73 2.42
CA ASP A 425 -21.50 -16.17 2.21
C ASP A 425 -20.69 -16.66 0.99
N ASP A 426 -20.43 -15.77 0.02
CA ASP A 426 -19.63 -16.03 -1.17
C ASP A 426 -18.12 -15.86 -0.92
N GLY A 427 -17.73 -15.47 0.30
CA GLY A 427 -16.34 -15.31 0.72
C GLY A 427 -15.97 -13.85 1.00
N TRP A 428 -14.71 -13.52 0.76
CA TRP A 428 -14.19 -12.18 1.02
C TRP A 428 -14.44 -11.23 -0.15
N SER A 429 -14.92 -10.04 0.17
CA SER A 429 -15.04 -8.92 -0.77
C SER A 429 -14.19 -7.76 -0.29
N GLY A 430 -13.31 -7.26 -1.15
CA GLY A 430 -12.50 -6.06 -0.95
C GLY A 430 -12.60 -5.16 -2.18
N MET A 431 -12.30 -3.87 -2.03
CA MET A 431 -12.19 -2.98 -3.19
C MET A 431 -10.92 -3.32 -3.99
N GLU A 432 -11.07 -3.50 -5.30
CA GLU A 432 -9.96 -3.69 -6.23
C GLU A 432 -9.35 -2.33 -6.64
N LYS A 433 -8.18 -2.36 -7.28
CA LYS A 433 -7.49 -1.13 -7.74
C LYS A 433 -8.41 -0.21 -8.54
N ASP A 434 -9.23 -0.79 -9.40
CA ASP A 434 -10.13 -0.07 -10.31
C ASP A 434 -11.36 0.51 -9.59
N ASP A 435 -11.64 0.08 -8.34
CA ASP A 435 -12.72 0.64 -7.52
C ASP A 435 -12.30 1.92 -6.77
N TYR A 436 -11.00 2.26 -6.77
CA TYR A 436 -10.44 3.43 -6.09
C TYR A 436 -10.14 4.61 -7.03
N VAL A 437 -10.25 4.41 -8.36
CA VAL A 437 -9.98 5.42 -9.41
C VAL A 437 -11.31 5.86 -10.02
#